data_AF-A0AB33C8B7-F1
#
_entry.id   AF-A0AB33C8B7-F1
#
_cell.length_a   1.000
_cell.length_b   1.000
_cell.length_c   1.000
_cell.angle_alpha   90.00
_cell.angle_beta   90.00
_cell.angle_gamma   90.00
#
_symmetry.space_group_name_H-M   'P 1'
#
loop_
_entity.id
_entity.type
_entity.pdbx_description
1 polymer ?
#
loop_
_entity_poly.entity_id
_entity_poly.type
_entity_poly.pdbx_seq_one_letter_code
_entity_poly.pdbx_strand_id
1 'polypeptide(L)'
;MSEDLPNVYKWNTPYDLLNTLNSATFTDKYGIKHIAGTIAGTMLLFKVDGRYVLPNKEDEVQYIGNGRWQIITGTELINHES
;
A
#
# COMPACT_ATOMS: atom_id res chain seq x y z
N MET A 1 7.20 -15.73 -15.77
CA MET A 1 7.82 -14.71 -14.90
C MET A 1 6.71 -13.80 -14.46
N SER A 2 6.40 -13.75 -13.17
CA SER A 2 5.33 -12.89 -12.66
C SER A 2 5.83 -11.44 -12.74
N GLU A 3 5.25 -10.65 -13.62
CA GLU A 3 5.55 -9.22 -13.76
C GLU A 3 5.21 -8.50 -12.47
N ASP A 4 6.23 -8.20 -11.67
CA ASP A 4 6.16 -7.36 -10.47
C ASP A 4 5.83 -5.90 -10.86
N LEU A 5 5.33 -5.13 -9.89
CA LEU A 5 5.17 -3.69 -10.09
C LEU A 5 6.55 -3.02 -10.25
N PRO A 6 6.67 -2.00 -11.12
CA PRO A 6 7.88 -1.20 -11.24
C PRO A 6 8.43 -0.72 -9.88
N ASN A 7 9.75 -0.74 -9.70
CA ASN A 7 10.44 -0.28 -8.47
C ASN A 7 10.24 1.21 -8.12
N VAL A 8 9.50 1.96 -8.94
CA VAL A 8 9.15 3.37 -8.71
C VAL A 8 8.21 3.53 -7.51
N TYR A 9 7.53 2.46 -7.06
CA TYR A 9 6.61 2.52 -5.92
C TYR A 9 7.27 2.43 -4.53
N LYS A 10 8.53 2.88 -4.42
CA LYS A 10 9.32 2.74 -3.20
C LYS A 10 8.83 3.62 -2.03
N TRP A 11 8.12 4.73 -2.33
CA TRP A 11 7.55 5.65 -1.34
C TRP A 11 6.26 6.26 -1.90
N ASN A 12 5.09 5.81 -1.44
CA ASN A 12 3.82 6.41 -1.83
C ASN A 12 2.88 6.48 -0.63
N THR A 13 2.01 7.49 -0.60
CA THR A 13 0.80 7.40 0.21
C THR A 13 -0.23 6.52 -0.52
N PRO A 14 -1.20 5.93 0.19
CA PRO A 14 -2.31 5.23 -0.44
C PRO A 14 -3.07 6.08 -1.47
N TYR A 15 -3.10 7.40 -1.27
CA TYR A 15 -3.75 8.35 -2.17
C TYR A 15 -2.98 8.54 -3.48
N ASP A 16 -1.64 8.55 -3.43
CA ASP A 16 -0.81 8.66 -4.64
C ASP A 16 -0.98 7.44 -5.55
N LEU A 17 -1.14 6.25 -4.96
CA LEU A 17 -1.41 5.02 -5.71
C LEU A 17 -2.77 5.04 -6.41
N LEU A 18 -3.80 5.66 -5.81
CA LEU A 18 -5.10 5.85 -6.46
C LEU A 18 -5.01 6.74 -7.71
N ASN A 19 -4.10 7.72 -7.71
CA ASN A 19 -3.94 8.66 -8.82
C ASN A 19 -2.98 8.15 -9.91
N THR A 20 -2.09 7.20 -9.58
CA THR A 20 -1.03 6.72 -10.47
C THR A 20 -1.33 5.36 -11.08
N LEU A 21 -2.01 4.47 -10.36
CA LEU A 21 -2.35 3.13 -10.83
C LEU A 21 -3.78 3.05 -11.35
N ASN A 22 -3.97 2.29 -12.43
CA ASN A 22 -5.29 1.92 -12.90
C ASN A 22 -5.97 0.96 -11.89
N SER A 23 -7.28 1.07 -11.72
CA SER A 23 -8.05 0.17 -10.85
C SER A 23 -7.92 -1.31 -11.22
N ALA A 24 -7.63 -1.63 -12.48
CA ALA A 24 -7.31 -2.99 -12.94
C ALA A 24 -6.03 -3.57 -12.31
N THR A 25 -5.15 -2.72 -11.76
CA THR A 25 -3.94 -3.14 -11.03
C THR A 25 -4.26 -3.52 -9.58
N PHE A 26 -5.41 -3.12 -9.05
CA PHE A 26 -5.83 -3.41 -7.66
C PHE A 26 -6.39 -4.83 -7.53
N THR A 27 -5.50 -5.82 -7.68
CA THR A 27 -5.81 -7.24 -7.62
C THR A 27 -4.97 -7.95 -6.55
N ASP A 28 -5.41 -9.16 -6.15
CA ASP A 28 -4.66 -9.98 -5.19
C ASP A 28 -3.24 -10.34 -5.68
N LYS A 29 -3.02 -10.40 -7.01
CA LYS A 29 -1.69 -10.57 -7.62
C LYS A 29 -0.69 -9.52 -7.12
N TYR A 30 -1.14 -8.28 -6.98
CA TYR A 30 -0.31 -7.16 -6.52
C TYR A 30 -0.52 -6.83 -5.05
N GLY A 31 -1.27 -7.66 -4.32
CA GLY A 31 -1.54 -7.44 -2.91
C GLY A 31 -2.32 -6.16 -2.62
N ILE A 32 -3.06 -5.62 -3.60
CA ILE A 32 -3.89 -4.43 -3.41
C ILE A 32 -5.35 -4.84 -3.59
N LYS A 33 -6.23 -4.38 -2.71
CA LYS A 33 -7.69 -4.41 -2.92
C LYS A 33 -8.22 -3.01 -2.82
N HIS A 34 -9.05 -2.60 -3.76
CA HIS A 34 -9.79 -1.36 -3.62
C HIS A 34 -11.18 -1.65 -3.06
N ILE A 35 -11.64 -0.82 -2.13
CA ILE A 35 -13.01 -0.79 -1.65
C ILE A 35 -13.63 0.50 -2.18
N ALA A 36 -14.62 0.37 -3.07
CA ALA A 36 -15.40 1.50 -3.51
C ALA A 36 -16.39 1.88 -2.39
N GLY A 37 -16.12 2.98 -1.67
CA GLY A 37 -17.06 3.55 -0.70
C GLY A 37 -18.00 4.53 -1.36
N THR A 38 -19.32 4.41 -1.13
CA THR A 38 -20.34 5.32 -1.67
C THR A 38 -20.35 6.71 -1.03
N ILE A 39 -19.64 6.93 0.09
CA ILE A 39 -19.68 8.19 0.85
C ILE A 39 -18.27 8.71 1.22
N ALA A 40 -17.27 7.84 1.39
CA ALA A 40 -15.94 8.21 1.92
C ALA A 40 -14.80 8.20 0.88
N GLY A 41 -15.11 7.99 -0.41
CA GLY A 41 -14.10 7.82 -1.45
C GLY A 41 -13.55 6.39 -1.54
N THR A 42 -12.73 6.15 -2.57
CA THR A 42 -12.08 4.84 -2.79
C THR A 42 -10.99 4.63 -1.73
N MET A 43 -11.00 3.48 -1.08
CA MET A 43 -9.95 3.07 -0.12
C MET A 43 -9.12 1.94 -0.69
N LEU A 44 -7.82 1.93 -0.40
CA LEU A 44 -6.92 0.83 -0.76
C LEU A 44 -6.50 0.04 0.47
N LEU A 45 -6.66 -1.28 0.41
CA LEU A 45 -6.12 -2.24 1.34
C LEU A 45 -4.84 -2.86 0.75
N PHE A 46 -3.84 -3.10 1.59
CA PHE A 46 -2.55 -3.66 1.20
C PHE A 46 -2.27 -4.98 1.91
N LYS A 47 -1.68 -5.94 1.20
CA LYS A 47 -1.35 -7.26 1.71
C LYS A 47 -0.04 -7.21 2.49
N VAL A 48 -0.15 -7.20 3.81
CA VAL A 48 0.94 -7.18 4.80
C VAL A 48 0.85 -8.47 5.62
N ASP A 49 1.93 -9.24 5.68
CA ASP A 49 1.99 -10.54 6.39
C ASP A 49 0.81 -11.49 6.08
N GLY A 50 0.39 -11.50 4.80
CA GLY A 50 -0.69 -12.35 4.31
C GLY A 50 -2.11 -11.84 4.60
N ARG A 51 -2.27 -10.69 5.26
CA ARG A 51 -3.56 -10.07 5.58
C ARG A 51 -3.71 -8.72 4.88
N TYR A 52 -4.96 -8.35 4.58
CA TYR A 52 -5.26 -7.05 4.01
C TYR A 52 -5.44 -6.02 5.13
N VAL A 53 -4.60 -4.98 5.10
CA VAL A 53 -4.57 -3.91 6.09
C VAL A 53 -4.96 -2.60 5.42
N LEU A 54 -5.81 -1.82 6.10
CA LEU A 54 -6.12 -0.45 5.71
C LEU A 54 -5.09 0.47 6.40
N PRO A 55 -4.17 1.10 5.66
CA PRO A 55 -3.25 2.08 6.22
C PRO A 55 -4.00 3.33 6.70
N ASN A 56 -3.44 4.00 7.69
CA ASN A 56 -3.88 5.34 8.07
C ASN A 56 -3.51 6.35 6.99
N LYS A 57 -4.08 7.55 7.09
CA LYS A 57 -3.87 8.62 6.10
C LYS A 57 -2.41 9.06 5.98
N GLU A 58 -1.66 9.00 7.08
CA GLU A 58 -0.25 9.45 7.16
C GLU A 58 0.75 8.31 7.01
N ASP A 59 0.27 7.08 6.87
CA ASP A 59 1.13 5.91 6.71
C ASP A 59 1.71 5.89 5.29
N GLU A 60 3.00 5.58 5.20
CA GLU A 60 3.64 5.29 3.91
C GLU A 60 3.50 3.81 3.58
N VAL A 61 3.23 3.52 2.32
CA VAL A 61 3.18 2.15 1.80
C VAL A 61 4.32 1.92 0.82
N GLN A 62 5.03 0.81 0.99
CA GLN A 62 6.12 0.42 0.10
C GLN A 62 5.90 -1.00 -0.42
N TYR A 63 5.99 -1.14 -1.75
CA TYR A 63 5.96 -2.45 -2.39
C TYR A 63 7.31 -3.15 -2.21
N ILE A 64 7.29 -4.35 -1.64
CA ILE A 64 8.50 -5.16 -1.39
C ILE A 64 8.61 -6.37 -2.34
N GLY A 65 7.75 -6.43 -3.36
CA GLY A 65 7.73 -7.48 -4.37
C GLY A 65 6.83 -8.67 -4.05
N ASN A 66 6.45 -9.42 -5.09
CA ASN A 66 5.59 -10.61 -5.01
C ASN A 66 4.24 -10.37 -4.33
N GLY A 67 3.59 -9.24 -4.62
CA GLY A 67 2.28 -8.90 -4.06
C GLY A 67 2.30 -8.61 -2.57
N ARG A 68 3.47 -8.26 -2.01
CA ARG A 68 3.62 -7.92 -0.59
C ARG A 68 3.97 -6.44 -0.40
N TRP A 69 3.47 -5.89 0.68
CA TRP A 69 3.66 -4.50 1.07
C TRP A 69 4.16 -4.42 2.51
N GLN A 70 4.85 -3.32 2.81
CA GLN A 70 5.09 -2.88 4.18
C GLN A 70 4.42 -1.52 4.40
N ILE A 71 3.96 -1.30 5.62
CA ILE A 71 3.38 -0.04 6.08
C ILE A 71 4.37 0.57 7.07
N ILE A 72 4.79 1.80 6.80
CA ILE A 72 5.68 2.56 7.69
C ILE A 72 4.80 3.61 8.38
N THR A 73 4.58 3.40 9.68
CA THR A 73 3.85 4.37 10.50
C THR A 73 4.79 5.49 10.90
N GLY A 74 4.35 6.74 10.80
CA GLY A 74 5.17 7.93 11.14
C GLY A 74 5.61 8.06 12.60
N THR A 75 5.41 7.03 13.45
CA THR A 75 5.69 7.05 14.90
C THR A 75 6.92 6.22 15.32
N GLU A 76 7.67 5.59 14.42
CA GLU A 76 8.87 4.82 14.78
C GLU A 76 10.21 5.57 14.57
N LEU A 77 10.25 6.84 14.97
CA LEU A 77 11.50 7.55 15.29
C LEU A 77 11.45 8.06 16.74
N ILE A 78 11.16 7.17 17.69
CA ILE A 78 11.55 7.42 19.09
C ILE A 78 12.86 6.67 19.28
N ASN A 79 13.95 7.45 19.26
CA ASN A 79 15.32 7.02 19.48
C ASN A 79 15.44 5.99 20.60
N HIS A 80 15.79 4.75 20.27
CA HIS A 80 16.45 3.86 21.21
C HIS A 80 17.95 4.09 21.12
N GLU A 81 18.39 5.21 21.70
CA GLU A 81 19.75 5.34 22.23
C GLU A 81 19.59 5.57 23.74
N SER A 82 19.96 4.57 24.53
CA SER A 82 20.22 4.66 25.97
C SER A 82 21.62 4.15 26.23
#